data_AF-A0A1Z5SIY3-F1
#
_entry.id   AF-A0A1Z5SIY3-F1
#
_cell.length_a   1.000
_cell.length_b   1.000
_cell.length_c   1.000
_cell.angle_alpha   90.00
_cell.angle_beta   90.00
_cell.angle_gamma   90.00
#
_symmetry.space_group_name_H-M   'P 1'
#
loop_
_entity.id
_entity.type
_entity.pdbx_description
1 polymer ?
#
loop_
_entity_poly.entity_id
_entity_poly.type
_entity_poly.pdbx_seq_one_letter_code
_entity_poly.pdbx_strand_id
1 'polypeptide(L)'
;MKKVYILGLMGGLMMASCKPNIEPAAPSGGEGVDFTKYVAVGNSLTAGYADGTLYRSGQQNSYPFILAEQLKTVGGAKEFRQPLLPGEYGYPEPKFMLMMNQGLCDTVASLGPARYKGALDSVGSSQNIYTQSGPFHNMGIPGIRCIDFLVPGYGALNPYARRMFVAPAGSRAIDEAVIIKPSFFTLWIGSNDVLGYATAGGDQAPATPGGTNQISNIDVFNAAYDTVLSNLRRNGAQGVLLNIPDITNTPFFTTIGAKSLMLSKNDANLLNNAYNSLGGFIRFAEGANYFIIEDSTSPYKFRHIKDGEYILLSVPSDSLKCAGWGTKKPIPGRYVLTLSEVAKIRNATASFNNIIYQMAKRENIPMVDINAYMSTVQAGVVFNGALFNTSFVSGGAFSLDGIHLTPRGYALVANQIIMAINTRYKSTIPMADVNKYRGVAFP
;
A
#
# COMPACT_ATOMS: atom_id res chain seq x y z
N MET A 1 97.12 9.07 2.98
CA MET A 1 96.68 7.96 3.85
C MET A 1 95.27 8.26 4.36
N LYS A 2 94.32 7.34 4.08
CA LYS A 2 93.16 6.91 4.90
C LYS A 2 92.11 7.92 5.45
N LYS A 3 90.86 7.65 5.02
CA LYS A 3 89.53 7.69 5.72
C LYS A 3 88.69 8.98 5.65
N VAL A 4 87.55 9.07 4.92
CA VAL A 4 86.13 8.59 5.13
C VAL A 4 85.50 9.14 6.45
N TYR A 5 84.32 9.80 6.58
CA TYR A 5 82.93 9.53 6.11
C TYR A 5 81.94 10.74 6.29
N ILE A 6 80.93 10.80 5.40
CA ILE A 6 79.45 10.91 5.55
C ILE A 6 78.68 12.20 5.98
N LEU A 7 77.84 12.62 5.02
CA LEU A 7 76.44 13.10 4.97
C LEU A 7 75.81 13.99 6.07
N GLY A 8 75.09 15.00 5.54
CA GLY A 8 73.88 15.58 6.12
C GLY A 8 73.10 16.42 5.10
N LEU A 9 72.64 15.82 3.98
CA LEU A 9 71.76 16.47 3.01
C LEU A 9 70.30 16.10 3.32
N MET A 10 69.56 17.07 3.84
CA MET A 10 68.16 16.91 4.25
C MET A 10 67.28 16.84 3.00
N GLY A 11 66.77 15.65 2.70
CA GLY A 11 65.90 15.39 1.56
C GLY A 11 64.48 15.89 1.81
N GLY A 12 64.03 16.85 0.99
CA GLY A 12 62.63 17.20 0.86
C GLY A 12 61.92 16.17 -0.02
N LEU A 13 61.25 15.18 0.58
CA LEU A 13 60.27 14.34 -0.12
C LEU A 13 59.03 15.19 -0.40
N MET A 14 58.81 15.53 -1.66
CA MET A 14 57.52 16.01 -2.14
C MET A 14 56.52 14.85 -2.13
N MET A 15 55.61 14.83 -1.16
CA MET A 15 54.43 13.97 -1.20
C MET A 15 53.41 14.58 -2.18
N ALA A 16 53.51 14.22 -3.45
CA ALA A 16 52.43 14.41 -4.41
C ALA A 16 51.33 13.37 -4.09
N SER A 17 50.40 13.73 -3.20
CA SER A 17 49.18 12.96 -3.00
C SER A 17 48.28 13.16 -4.21
N CYS A 18 48.26 12.19 -5.13
CA CYS A 18 47.18 12.07 -6.11
C CYS A 18 45.86 11.94 -5.35
N LYS A 19 45.06 13.01 -5.26
CA LYS A 19 43.64 12.87 -4.90
C LYS A 19 43.03 11.96 -5.96
N PRO A 20 42.47 10.79 -5.62
CA PRO A 20 41.67 10.04 -6.57
C PRO A 20 40.43 10.89 -6.86
N ASN A 21 40.42 11.54 -8.02
CA ASN A 21 39.22 12.17 -8.58
C ASN A 21 38.38 11.05 -9.21
N ILE A 22 37.91 10.11 -8.39
CA ILE A 22 36.88 9.15 -8.79
C ILE A 22 35.56 9.93 -8.70
N GLU A 23 35.26 10.70 -9.74
CA GLU A 23 33.90 11.20 -9.89
C GLU A 23 32.98 10.00 -10.16
N PRO A 24 31.88 9.84 -9.42
CA PRO A 24 30.93 8.78 -9.71
C PRO A 24 30.41 8.98 -11.14
N ALA A 25 30.34 7.89 -11.91
CA ALA A 25 29.75 7.94 -13.24
C ALA A 25 28.34 8.53 -13.17
N ALA A 26 28.01 9.42 -14.09
CA ALA A 26 26.68 10.02 -14.15
C ALA A 26 25.60 8.92 -14.30
N PRO A 27 24.40 9.11 -13.72
CA PRO A 27 23.29 8.20 -13.93
C PRO A 27 23.00 7.99 -15.42
N SER A 28 22.72 6.75 -15.80
CA SER A 28 22.41 6.35 -17.17
C SER A 28 21.09 5.60 -17.24
N GLY A 29 20.35 5.83 -18.33
CA GLY A 29 19.12 5.10 -18.66
C GLY A 29 19.35 3.65 -19.08
N GLY A 30 20.61 3.23 -19.20
CA GLY A 30 20.96 1.87 -19.61
C GLY A 30 20.74 1.64 -21.10
N GLU A 31 20.54 0.38 -21.48
CA GLU A 31 20.54 -0.05 -22.87
C GLU A 31 19.14 -0.49 -23.33
N GLY A 32 18.71 0.01 -24.49
CA GLY A 32 17.52 -0.49 -25.18
C GLY A 32 16.21 -0.25 -24.44
N VAL A 33 16.15 0.79 -23.58
CA VAL A 33 14.93 1.23 -22.90
C VAL A 33 14.69 2.72 -23.06
N ASP A 34 13.43 3.06 -23.33
CA ASP A 34 12.96 4.44 -23.46
C ASP A 34 12.03 4.79 -22.31
N PHE A 35 12.52 5.59 -21.37
CA PHE A 35 11.75 6.07 -20.22
C PHE A 35 10.96 7.36 -20.51
N THR A 36 11.02 7.93 -21.72
CA THR A 36 10.52 9.29 -21.97
C THR A 36 9.02 9.45 -21.70
N LYS A 37 8.21 8.44 -22.01
CA LYS A 37 6.77 8.40 -21.76
C LYS A 37 6.43 7.32 -20.74
N TYR A 38 6.74 7.61 -19.50
CA TYR A 38 6.41 6.75 -18.36
C TYR A 38 4.92 6.85 -18.01
N VAL A 39 4.20 5.73 -18.04
CA VAL A 39 2.81 5.63 -17.55
C VAL A 39 2.72 4.64 -16.39
N ALA A 40 2.09 5.05 -15.30
CA ALA A 40 1.82 4.20 -14.16
C ALA A 40 0.36 3.74 -14.19
N VAL A 41 0.12 2.44 -14.14
CA VAL A 41 -1.23 1.85 -14.17
C VAL A 41 -1.45 1.07 -12.90
N GLY A 42 -2.52 1.40 -12.18
CA GLY A 42 -2.76 0.76 -10.90
C GLY A 42 -4.00 1.24 -10.16
N ASN A 43 -4.00 0.96 -8.85
CA ASN A 43 -5.10 1.26 -7.96
C ASN A 43 -4.79 2.49 -7.06
N SER A 44 -5.35 2.51 -5.85
CA SER A 44 -5.14 3.55 -4.84
C SER A 44 -3.67 3.74 -4.47
N LEU A 45 -2.87 2.68 -4.40
CA LEU A 45 -1.43 2.77 -4.13
C LEU A 45 -0.69 3.55 -5.23
N THR A 46 -1.07 3.32 -6.48
CA THR A 46 -0.54 4.04 -7.63
C THR A 46 -1.01 5.49 -7.66
N ALA A 47 -2.25 5.75 -7.24
CA ALA A 47 -2.81 7.10 -7.17
C ALA A 47 -2.13 7.99 -6.11
N GLY A 48 -1.47 7.41 -5.11
CA GLY A 48 -0.99 8.15 -3.93
C GLY A 48 -2.06 8.35 -2.85
N TYR A 49 -3.01 7.42 -2.77
CA TYR A 49 -3.97 7.37 -1.68
C TYR A 49 -3.25 7.10 -0.36
N ALA A 50 -3.67 7.76 0.71
CA ALA A 50 -3.11 7.60 2.04
C ALA A 50 -4.11 8.12 3.08
N ASP A 51 -3.97 7.71 4.32
CA ASP A 51 -4.77 8.22 5.43
C ASP A 51 -6.29 8.12 5.14
N GLY A 52 -6.71 7.07 4.43
CA GLY A 52 -8.10 6.76 4.18
C GLY A 52 -8.81 7.69 3.19
N THR A 53 -8.06 8.47 2.39
CA THR A 53 -8.60 9.31 1.31
C THR A 53 -7.55 9.64 0.25
N LEU A 54 -7.97 10.31 -0.85
CA LEU A 54 -7.05 10.90 -1.81
C LEU A 54 -6.87 12.39 -1.48
N TYR A 55 -5.64 12.90 -1.55
CA TYR A 55 -5.32 14.33 -1.36
C TYR A 55 -4.01 14.70 -2.08
N ARG A 56 -3.80 15.99 -2.35
CA ARG A 56 -2.74 16.49 -3.23
C ARG A 56 -1.33 16.04 -2.82
N SER A 57 -0.89 16.30 -1.59
CA SER A 57 0.47 15.90 -1.20
C SER A 57 0.64 14.37 -1.13
N GLY A 58 -0.41 13.59 -0.94
CA GLY A 58 -0.36 12.12 -1.07
C GLY A 58 -0.02 11.71 -2.50
N GLN A 59 -0.70 12.33 -3.49
CA GLN A 59 -0.43 12.10 -4.91
C GLN A 59 0.99 12.52 -5.31
N GLN A 60 1.47 13.65 -4.80
CA GLN A 60 2.83 14.16 -5.05
C GLN A 60 3.93 13.38 -4.30
N ASN A 61 3.56 12.37 -3.50
CA ASN A 61 4.50 11.47 -2.84
C ASN A 61 4.18 10.00 -3.14
N SER A 62 3.38 9.75 -4.18
CA SER A 62 3.09 8.41 -4.67
C SER A 62 4.36 7.75 -5.25
N TYR A 63 4.43 6.42 -5.25
CA TYR A 63 5.59 5.73 -5.84
C TYR A 63 5.81 6.09 -7.32
N PRO A 64 4.77 6.31 -8.17
CA PRO A 64 5.00 6.73 -9.54
C PRO A 64 5.58 8.13 -9.64
N PHE A 65 5.14 9.06 -8.79
CA PHE A 65 5.71 10.40 -8.77
C PHE A 65 7.19 10.36 -8.37
N ILE A 66 7.52 9.62 -7.31
CA ILE A 66 8.90 9.44 -6.85
C ILE A 66 9.76 8.79 -7.96
N LEU A 67 9.24 7.74 -8.59
CA LEU A 67 9.92 7.08 -9.69
C LEU A 67 10.14 8.02 -10.88
N ALA A 68 9.13 8.79 -11.28
CA ALA A 68 9.25 9.77 -12.36
C ALA A 68 10.35 10.80 -12.08
N GLU A 69 10.47 11.29 -10.84
CA GLU A 69 11.56 12.18 -10.44
C GLU A 69 12.94 11.50 -10.57
N GLN A 70 13.06 10.21 -10.23
CA GLN A 70 14.32 9.49 -10.43
C GLN A 70 14.60 9.21 -11.92
N LEU A 71 13.59 8.88 -12.73
CA LEU A 71 13.73 8.68 -14.18
C LEU A 71 14.21 9.96 -14.90
N LYS A 72 13.85 11.14 -14.41
CA LYS A 72 14.34 12.42 -14.97
C LYS A 72 15.87 12.56 -14.90
N THR A 73 16.51 11.96 -13.89
CA THR A 73 17.97 11.99 -13.75
C THR A 73 18.71 11.30 -14.89
N VAL A 74 18.00 10.47 -15.66
CA VAL A 74 18.52 9.74 -16.83
C VAL A 74 17.81 10.15 -18.13
N GLY A 75 17.16 11.32 -18.15
CA GLY A 75 16.46 11.87 -19.33
C GLY A 75 15.08 11.23 -19.62
N GLY A 76 14.59 10.37 -18.72
CA GLY A 76 13.25 9.78 -18.75
C GLY A 76 12.18 10.70 -18.18
N ALA A 77 10.92 10.25 -18.21
CA ALA A 77 9.75 10.90 -17.63
C ALA A 77 9.75 12.43 -17.83
N LYS A 78 10.02 12.87 -19.08
CA LYS A 78 10.15 14.29 -19.46
C LYS A 78 8.93 15.10 -19.02
N GLU A 79 7.78 14.44 -19.04
CA GLU A 79 6.54 14.91 -18.46
C GLU A 79 5.93 13.79 -17.59
N PHE A 80 5.33 14.17 -16.46
CA PHE A 80 4.57 13.25 -15.63
C PHE A 80 3.38 13.97 -14.99
N ARG A 81 2.21 13.84 -15.63
CA ARG A 81 0.96 14.47 -15.18
C ARG A 81 0.15 13.52 -14.30
N GLN A 82 -0.36 14.04 -13.19
CA GLN A 82 -1.28 13.31 -12.30
C GLN A 82 -2.60 14.08 -12.18
N PRO A 83 -3.75 13.39 -11.99
CA PRO A 83 -5.04 14.05 -11.76
C PRO A 83 -5.12 14.59 -10.33
N LEU A 84 -4.32 15.61 -10.03
CA LEU A 84 -4.18 16.17 -8.69
C LEU A 84 -5.52 16.68 -8.16
N LEU A 85 -5.80 16.38 -6.89
CA LEU A 85 -6.83 17.05 -6.13
C LEU A 85 -6.40 18.49 -5.83
N PRO A 86 -7.36 19.42 -5.70
CA PRO A 86 -7.05 20.81 -5.42
C PRO A 86 -6.42 21.02 -4.04
N GLY A 87 -6.78 20.23 -3.02
CA GLY A 87 -6.37 20.44 -1.63
C GLY A 87 -5.78 19.23 -0.89
N GLU A 88 -5.59 19.40 0.42
CA GLU A 88 -4.73 18.58 1.29
C GLU A 88 -5.45 17.75 2.37
N TYR A 89 -6.77 17.89 2.48
CA TYR A 89 -7.61 17.37 3.56
C TYR A 89 -8.53 16.23 3.13
N GLY A 90 -8.64 15.94 1.84
CA GLY A 90 -9.23 14.70 1.36
C GLY A 90 -10.46 14.87 0.49
N TYR A 91 -10.66 13.90 -0.41
CA TYR A 91 -11.87 13.74 -1.20
C TYR A 91 -12.12 12.26 -1.54
N PRO A 92 -13.39 11.78 -1.49
CA PRO A 92 -14.59 12.52 -1.06
C PRO A 92 -14.70 12.64 0.46
N GLU A 93 -13.96 11.82 1.19
CA GLU A 93 -13.94 11.80 2.65
C GLU A 93 -12.73 12.58 3.21
N PRO A 94 -12.84 13.17 4.41
CA PRO A 94 -11.69 13.75 5.10
C PRO A 94 -10.60 12.71 5.34
N LYS A 95 -9.33 13.12 5.29
CA LYS A 95 -8.20 12.24 5.64
C LYS A 95 -8.18 11.95 7.13
N PHE A 96 -7.58 10.82 7.50
CA PHE A 96 -7.15 10.57 8.86
C PHE A 96 -5.95 11.47 9.21
N MET A 97 -5.94 11.94 10.44
CA MET A 97 -4.82 12.64 11.05
C MET A 97 -4.61 12.11 12.46
N LEU A 98 -3.38 12.18 12.95
CA LEU A 98 -3.08 11.78 14.31
C LEU A 98 -3.48 12.94 15.24
N MET A 99 -4.45 12.69 16.12
CA MET A 99 -5.04 13.71 16.98
C MET A 99 -5.23 13.18 18.41
N MET A 100 -5.21 14.08 19.39
CA MET A 100 -5.65 13.74 20.75
C MET A 100 -7.15 13.46 20.71
N ASN A 101 -7.53 12.24 21.07
CA ASN A 101 -8.90 11.78 21.13
C ASN A 101 -9.19 11.24 22.53
N GLN A 102 -10.34 11.63 23.07
CA GLN A 102 -10.89 11.01 24.27
C GLN A 102 -12.23 10.42 23.88
N GLY A 103 -12.27 9.10 23.75
CA GLY A 103 -13.52 8.38 23.53
C GLY A 103 -14.43 8.50 24.75
N LEU A 104 -15.70 8.12 24.57
CA LEU A 104 -16.73 8.21 25.63
C LEU A 104 -16.36 7.47 26.92
N CYS A 105 -15.44 6.51 26.85
CA CYS A 105 -15.05 5.64 27.97
C CYS A 105 -13.57 5.74 28.30
N ASP A 106 -12.87 6.68 27.67
CA ASP A 106 -11.48 6.95 27.97
C ASP A 106 -11.43 7.91 29.16
N THR A 107 -10.74 7.50 30.22
CA THR A 107 -10.48 8.36 31.39
C THR A 107 -9.45 9.44 31.09
N VAL A 108 -8.63 9.24 30.06
CA VAL A 108 -7.59 10.16 29.58
C VAL A 108 -7.60 10.22 28.06
N ALA A 109 -7.39 11.41 27.51
CA ALA A 109 -7.18 11.56 26.08
C ALA A 109 -5.91 10.82 25.64
N SER A 110 -5.97 10.16 24.48
CA SER A 110 -4.84 9.46 23.88
C SER A 110 -4.66 9.86 22.42
N LEU A 111 -3.44 9.73 21.93
CA LEU A 111 -3.11 10.04 20.55
C LEU A 111 -3.59 8.89 19.65
N GLY A 112 -4.42 9.19 18.65
CA GLY A 112 -4.93 8.17 17.73
C GLY A 112 -5.44 8.75 16.41
N PRO A 113 -5.60 7.90 15.37
CA PRO A 113 -6.19 8.33 14.10
C PRO A 113 -7.61 8.88 14.30
N ALA A 114 -7.88 10.08 13.80
CA ALA A 114 -9.22 10.64 13.68
C ALA A 114 -9.37 11.34 12.32
N ARG A 115 -10.60 11.36 11.81
CA ARG A 115 -10.91 12.11 10.58
C ARG A 115 -10.72 13.60 10.84
N TYR A 116 -10.11 14.29 9.87
CA TYR A 116 -10.02 15.74 9.87
C TYR A 116 -11.42 16.38 10.01
N LYS A 117 -11.54 17.37 10.90
CA LYS A 117 -12.82 18.03 11.24
C LYS A 117 -12.99 19.42 10.62
N GLY A 118 -12.00 19.91 9.88
CA GLY A 118 -12.08 21.22 9.23
C GLY A 118 -12.78 21.16 7.87
N ALA A 119 -12.74 22.28 7.15
CA ALA A 119 -13.36 22.39 5.83
C ALA A 119 -12.72 21.41 4.82
N LEU A 120 -13.56 20.61 4.15
CA LEU A 120 -13.12 19.66 3.14
C LEU A 120 -12.73 20.37 1.84
N ASP A 121 -11.85 19.75 1.06
CA ASP A 121 -11.47 20.23 -0.27
C ASP A 121 -12.55 19.89 -1.29
N SER A 122 -13.73 20.49 -1.19
CA SER A 122 -14.86 20.16 -2.08
C SER A 122 -14.82 20.91 -3.41
N VAL A 123 -14.27 22.14 -3.42
CA VAL A 123 -14.23 23.00 -4.61
C VAL A 123 -13.31 22.41 -5.67
N GLY A 124 -13.89 21.98 -6.79
CA GLY A 124 -13.15 21.42 -7.93
C GLY A 124 -12.76 19.95 -7.80
N SER A 125 -12.95 19.31 -6.63
CA SER A 125 -12.55 17.91 -6.38
C SER A 125 -13.47 16.85 -7.00
N SER A 126 -14.70 17.20 -7.36
CA SER A 126 -15.60 16.31 -8.11
C SER A 126 -15.58 16.53 -9.63
N GLN A 127 -14.94 17.61 -10.09
CA GLN A 127 -14.95 18.01 -11.50
C GLN A 127 -14.10 17.07 -12.35
N ASN A 128 -14.55 16.77 -13.57
CA ASN A 128 -13.68 16.19 -14.58
C ASN A 128 -12.66 17.23 -15.03
N ILE A 129 -11.37 16.89 -14.93
CA ILE A 129 -10.25 17.77 -15.23
C ILE A 129 -9.46 17.32 -16.47
N TYR A 130 -10.01 16.39 -17.26
CA TYR A 130 -9.31 15.82 -18.40
C TYR A 130 -9.00 16.87 -19.46
N THR A 131 -9.96 17.73 -19.82
CA THR A 131 -9.75 18.74 -20.87
C THR A 131 -8.75 19.84 -20.45
N GLN A 132 -8.60 20.07 -19.15
CA GLN A 132 -7.71 21.10 -18.60
C GLN A 132 -6.28 20.58 -18.34
N SER A 133 -6.14 19.31 -17.96
CA SER A 133 -4.86 18.79 -17.44
C SER A 133 -4.48 17.39 -17.96
N GLY A 134 -5.36 16.75 -18.72
CA GLY A 134 -5.08 15.48 -19.37
C GLY A 134 -4.16 15.62 -20.60
N PRO A 135 -3.74 14.49 -21.21
CA PRO A 135 -3.85 13.14 -20.66
C PRO A 135 -2.93 12.94 -19.45
N PHE A 136 -3.24 11.97 -18.60
CA PHE A 136 -2.51 11.71 -17.35
C PHE A 136 -1.57 10.52 -17.47
N HIS A 137 -0.38 10.66 -16.90
CA HIS A 137 0.65 9.62 -16.86
C HIS A 137 0.44 8.68 -15.67
N ASN A 138 -0.09 9.20 -14.56
CA ASN A 138 -0.53 8.39 -13.45
C ASN A 138 -2.01 8.01 -13.60
N MET A 139 -2.24 6.76 -14.01
CA MET A 139 -3.54 6.10 -14.12
C MET A 139 -3.81 5.19 -12.91
N GLY A 140 -3.49 5.69 -11.72
CA GLY A 140 -3.89 5.11 -10.45
C GLY A 140 -5.33 5.48 -10.10
N ILE A 141 -6.22 4.49 -10.01
CA ILE A 141 -7.65 4.72 -9.73
C ILE A 141 -7.99 4.06 -8.38
N PRO A 142 -8.22 4.82 -7.30
CA PRO A 142 -8.61 4.25 -6.02
C PRO A 142 -9.86 3.39 -6.13
N GLY A 143 -9.82 2.20 -5.53
CA GLY A 143 -10.91 1.21 -5.55
C GLY A 143 -11.00 0.34 -6.80
N ILE A 144 -10.25 0.62 -7.89
CA ILE A 144 -10.32 -0.21 -9.10
C ILE A 144 -9.70 -1.59 -8.87
N ARG A 145 -10.38 -2.64 -9.34
CA ARG A 145 -9.85 -4.00 -9.44
C ARG A 145 -9.23 -4.24 -10.81
N CYS A 146 -8.44 -5.29 -10.97
CA CYS A 146 -7.92 -5.70 -12.27
C CYS A 146 -9.06 -5.92 -13.27
N ILE A 147 -10.12 -6.61 -12.85
CA ILE A 147 -11.28 -6.92 -13.71
C ILE A 147 -12.07 -5.68 -14.15
N ASP A 148 -11.98 -4.59 -13.39
CA ASP A 148 -12.72 -3.36 -13.68
C ASP A 148 -12.07 -2.53 -14.81
N PHE A 149 -10.81 -2.80 -15.17
CA PHE A 149 -10.11 -2.07 -16.23
C PHE A 149 -10.76 -2.20 -17.61
N LEU A 150 -11.54 -3.26 -17.80
CA LEU A 150 -12.20 -3.57 -19.06
C LEU A 150 -13.67 -3.10 -19.10
N VAL A 151 -14.19 -2.53 -18.01
CA VAL A 151 -15.60 -2.11 -17.90
C VAL A 151 -15.79 -0.77 -18.61
N PRO A 152 -16.59 -0.70 -19.70
CA PRO A 152 -16.92 0.58 -20.34
C PRO A 152 -17.75 1.46 -19.41
N GLY A 153 -17.44 2.75 -19.39
CA GLY A 153 -18.15 3.71 -18.55
C GLY A 153 -17.81 3.62 -17.05
N TYR A 154 -16.69 2.99 -16.68
CA TYR A 154 -16.26 2.87 -15.28
C TYR A 154 -16.13 4.24 -14.57
N GLY A 155 -15.84 5.32 -15.31
CA GLY A 155 -15.82 6.69 -14.79
C GLY A 155 -17.17 7.18 -14.24
N ALA A 156 -18.29 6.58 -14.63
CA ALA A 156 -19.59 6.86 -14.01
C ALA A 156 -19.68 6.26 -12.59
N LEU A 157 -19.10 5.07 -12.40
CA LEU A 157 -19.17 4.28 -11.16
C LEU A 157 -18.14 4.70 -10.11
N ASN A 158 -17.04 5.33 -10.53
CA ASN A 158 -15.93 5.68 -9.66
C ASN A 158 -15.60 7.18 -9.74
N PRO A 159 -15.70 7.94 -8.62
CA PRO A 159 -15.50 9.39 -8.63
C PRO A 159 -14.07 9.81 -9.00
N TYR A 160 -13.06 8.96 -8.76
CA TYR A 160 -11.68 9.25 -9.12
C TYR A 160 -11.44 9.05 -10.62
N ALA A 161 -11.94 7.95 -11.18
CA ALA A 161 -11.93 7.71 -12.63
C ALA A 161 -12.68 8.82 -13.38
N ARG A 162 -13.83 9.25 -12.85
CA ARG A 162 -14.60 10.37 -13.40
C ARG A 162 -13.79 11.64 -13.59
N ARG A 163 -12.83 11.91 -12.70
CA ARG A 163 -11.98 13.10 -12.79
C ARG A 163 -11.03 13.07 -13.98
N MET A 164 -10.59 11.88 -14.39
CA MET A 164 -9.43 11.70 -15.26
C MET A 164 -9.72 11.08 -16.62
N PHE A 165 -10.94 10.61 -16.88
CA PHE A 165 -11.30 9.99 -18.16
C PHE A 165 -11.69 11.03 -19.21
N VAL A 166 -11.35 10.80 -20.49
CA VAL A 166 -11.84 11.57 -21.64
C VAL A 166 -13.37 11.60 -21.65
N ALA A 167 -13.98 10.43 -21.55
CA ALA A 167 -15.42 10.23 -21.62
C ALA A 167 -15.86 9.29 -20.48
N PRO A 168 -16.10 9.79 -19.25
CA PRO A 168 -16.34 8.96 -18.07
C PRO A 168 -17.45 7.91 -18.21
N ALA A 169 -18.47 8.18 -19.03
CA ALA A 169 -19.61 7.28 -19.25
C ALA A 169 -19.40 6.27 -20.41
N GLY A 170 -18.28 6.34 -21.14
CA GLY A 170 -18.01 5.46 -22.27
C GLY A 170 -16.64 4.76 -22.23
N SER A 171 -15.60 5.46 -21.79
CA SER A 171 -14.23 4.93 -21.76
C SER A 171 -14.05 3.78 -20.77
N ARG A 172 -13.14 2.87 -21.10
CA ARG A 172 -12.55 1.91 -20.16
C ARG A 172 -11.25 2.46 -19.59
N ALA A 173 -10.86 2.06 -18.39
CA ALA A 173 -9.60 2.51 -17.78
C ALA A 173 -8.37 2.16 -18.64
N ILE A 174 -8.39 1.01 -19.32
CA ILE A 174 -7.29 0.62 -20.21
C ILE A 174 -7.17 1.53 -21.43
N ASP A 175 -8.29 2.00 -21.99
CA ASP A 175 -8.27 2.88 -23.16
C ASP A 175 -7.63 4.23 -22.80
N GLU A 176 -7.93 4.72 -21.59
CA GLU A 176 -7.35 5.96 -21.04
C GLU A 176 -5.83 5.83 -20.80
N ALA A 177 -5.37 4.68 -20.31
CA ALA A 177 -3.96 4.45 -20.01
C ALA A 177 -3.06 4.39 -21.25
N VAL A 178 -3.60 4.04 -22.42
CA VAL A 178 -2.82 3.94 -23.66
C VAL A 178 -2.85 5.21 -24.52
N ILE A 179 -3.60 6.26 -24.12
CA ILE A 179 -3.68 7.53 -24.86
C ILE A 179 -2.30 8.15 -25.09
N ILE A 180 -1.45 8.12 -24.06
CA ILE A 180 -0.09 8.69 -24.10
C ILE A 180 0.85 7.88 -25.01
N LYS A 181 0.47 6.65 -25.38
CA LYS A 181 1.30 5.68 -26.09
C LYS A 181 2.61 5.47 -25.32
N PRO A 182 2.55 4.79 -24.15
CA PRO A 182 3.70 4.65 -23.27
C PRO A 182 4.91 4.05 -24.00
N SER A 183 6.10 4.49 -23.64
CA SER A 183 7.36 3.79 -23.96
C SER A 183 7.89 3.00 -22.76
N PHE A 184 7.49 3.38 -21.55
CA PHE A 184 7.73 2.63 -20.33
C PHE A 184 6.50 2.63 -19.42
N PHE A 185 6.28 1.54 -18.66
CA PHE A 185 5.19 1.50 -17.69
C PHE A 185 5.53 0.77 -16.37
N THR A 186 4.76 1.09 -15.33
CA THR A 186 4.66 0.22 -14.13
C THR A 186 3.23 -0.25 -14.00
N LEU A 187 3.01 -1.55 -13.81
CA LEU A 187 1.68 -2.14 -13.66
C LEU A 187 1.55 -2.78 -12.27
N TRP A 188 0.76 -2.14 -11.40
CA TRP A 188 0.46 -2.64 -10.06
C TRP A 188 -1.05 -2.64 -9.81
N ILE A 189 -1.70 -3.69 -10.33
CA ILE A 189 -3.14 -3.94 -10.18
C ILE A 189 -3.35 -5.30 -9.51
N GLY A 190 -4.50 -5.48 -8.86
CA GLY A 190 -4.90 -6.76 -8.29
C GLY A 190 -5.15 -6.78 -6.79
N SER A 191 -4.62 -5.81 -6.02
CA SER A 191 -4.85 -5.80 -4.57
C SER A 191 -6.32 -5.66 -4.19
N ASN A 192 -7.07 -4.84 -4.94
CA ASN A 192 -8.51 -4.65 -4.71
C ASN A 192 -9.36 -5.88 -5.07
N ASP A 193 -8.81 -6.82 -5.86
CA ASP A 193 -9.48 -8.08 -6.20
C ASP A 193 -9.59 -9.03 -5.01
N VAL A 194 -8.92 -8.73 -3.88
CA VAL A 194 -9.10 -9.41 -2.59
C VAL A 194 -9.42 -8.45 -1.44
N LEU A 195 -9.01 -7.17 -1.52
CA LEU A 195 -9.08 -6.24 -0.39
C LEU A 195 -10.51 -5.91 0.04
N GLY A 196 -11.43 -5.71 -0.90
CA GLY A 196 -12.81 -5.37 -0.54
C GLY A 196 -13.49 -6.51 0.23
N TYR A 197 -13.26 -7.76 -0.18
CA TYR A 197 -13.72 -8.94 0.58
C TYR A 197 -13.14 -8.98 2.00
N ALA A 198 -11.83 -8.74 2.13
CA ALA A 198 -11.15 -8.81 3.42
C ALA A 198 -11.56 -7.68 4.38
N THR A 199 -11.69 -6.46 3.88
CA THR A 199 -12.08 -5.28 4.69
C THR A 199 -13.55 -5.27 5.07
N ALA A 200 -14.38 -6.08 4.40
CA ALA A 200 -15.77 -6.35 4.77
C ALA A 200 -15.93 -7.48 5.80
N GLY A 201 -14.84 -8.03 6.35
CA GLY A 201 -14.88 -9.12 7.31
C GLY A 201 -15.26 -10.47 6.69
N GLY A 202 -14.86 -10.70 5.44
CA GLY A 202 -15.14 -11.96 4.76
C GLY A 202 -16.61 -12.12 4.35
N ASP A 203 -17.40 -11.05 4.46
CA ASP A 203 -18.81 -11.01 4.09
C ASP A 203 -18.97 -10.85 2.56
N GLN A 204 -19.45 -11.92 1.92
CA GLN A 204 -19.86 -11.89 0.52
C GLN A 204 -21.27 -11.31 0.44
N ALA A 205 -21.39 -9.99 0.48
CA ALA A 205 -22.63 -9.36 0.02
C ALA A 205 -22.94 -9.85 -1.41
N PRO A 206 -24.23 -9.98 -1.81
CA PRO A 206 -24.59 -10.41 -3.17
C PRO A 206 -23.83 -9.62 -4.23
N ALA A 207 -23.47 -10.28 -5.34
CA ALA A 207 -22.74 -9.63 -6.42
C ALA A 207 -23.62 -8.53 -7.04
N THR A 208 -23.42 -7.28 -6.61
CA THR A 208 -24.04 -6.12 -7.24
C THR A 208 -23.10 -5.56 -8.30
N PRO A 209 -23.61 -5.03 -9.42
CA PRO A 209 -22.79 -4.27 -10.34
C PRO A 209 -22.07 -3.13 -9.60
N GLY A 210 -20.73 -3.16 -9.60
CA GLY A 210 -19.89 -2.22 -8.84
C GLY A 210 -19.60 -2.62 -7.38
N GLY A 211 -20.11 -3.75 -6.90
CA GLY A 211 -19.75 -4.31 -5.60
C GLY A 211 -18.29 -4.77 -5.55
N THR A 212 -17.54 -4.30 -4.56
CA THR A 212 -16.11 -4.61 -4.39
C THR A 212 -15.84 -5.62 -3.27
N ASN A 213 -16.86 -6.04 -2.52
CA ASN A 213 -16.74 -6.91 -1.34
C ASN A 213 -16.58 -8.40 -1.69
N GLN A 214 -16.09 -8.73 -2.88
CA GLN A 214 -15.92 -10.10 -3.36
C GLN A 214 -14.52 -10.32 -3.91
N ILE A 215 -14.06 -11.56 -3.81
CA ILE A 215 -12.83 -11.98 -4.48
C ILE A 215 -13.13 -12.11 -5.97
N SER A 216 -12.33 -11.47 -6.82
CA SER A 216 -12.51 -11.58 -8.27
C SER A 216 -12.36 -13.02 -8.75
N ASN A 217 -13.15 -13.42 -9.74
CA ASN A 217 -12.97 -14.72 -10.39
C ASN A 217 -11.60 -14.80 -11.08
N ILE A 218 -10.91 -15.94 -10.93
CA ILE A 218 -9.54 -16.13 -11.39
C ILE A 218 -9.38 -16.07 -12.91
N ASP A 219 -10.35 -16.59 -13.66
CA ASP A 219 -10.32 -16.59 -15.13
C ASP A 219 -10.57 -15.18 -15.69
N VAL A 220 -11.50 -14.45 -15.07
CA VAL A 220 -11.77 -13.04 -15.40
C VAL A 220 -10.57 -12.18 -15.07
N PHE A 221 -9.91 -12.40 -13.93
CA PHE A 221 -8.66 -11.73 -13.58
C PHE A 221 -7.58 -12.01 -14.63
N ASN A 222 -7.38 -13.28 -15.00
CA ASN A 222 -6.39 -13.68 -16.00
C ASN A 222 -6.60 -12.95 -17.34
N ALA A 223 -7.83 -12.98 -17.85
CA ALA A 223 -8.18 -12.33 -19.11
C ALA A 223 -8.02 -10.80 -19.03
N ALA A 224 -8.41 -10.18 -17.91
CA ALA A 224 -8.28 -8.74 -17.71
C ALA A 224 -6.82 -8.31 -17.61
N TYR A 225 -6.00 -9.01 -16.83
CA TYR A 225 -4.59 -8.72 -16.67
C TYR A 225 -3.84 -8.86 -18.00
N ASP A 226 -4.10 -9.95 -18.73
CA ASP A 226 -3.54 -10.20 -20.05
C ASP A 226 -3.89 -9.09 -21.06
N THR A 227 -5.15 -8.67 -21.06
CA THR A 227 -5.64 -7.59 -21.94
C THR A 227 -4.98 -6.26 -21.60
N VAL A 228 -4.90 -5.92 -20.31
CA VAL A 228 -4.26 -4.68 -19.85
C VAL A 228 -2.79 -4.67 -20.25
N LEU A 229 -2.07 -5.75 -19.96
CA LEU A 229 -0.65 -5.88 -20.27
C LEU A 229 -0.39 -5.80 -21.78
N SER A 230 -1.17 -6.54 -22.58
CA SER A 230 -1.05 -6.55 -24.03
C SER A 230 -1.30 -5.18 -24.65
N ASN A 231 -2.27 -4.41 -24.13
CA ASN A 231 -2.55 -3.06 -24.60
C ASN A 231 -1.41 -2.08 -24.28
N LEU A 232 -0.83 -2.15 -23.07
CA LEU A 232 0.34 -1.36 -22.72
C LEU A 232 1.55 -1.71 -23.60
N ARG A 233 1.69 -2.98 -23.96
CA ARG A 233 2.80 -3.51 -24.77
C ARG A 233 2.65 -3.30 -26.28
N ARG A 234 1.47 -2.94 -26.76
CA ARG A 234 1.12 -2.91 -28.20
C ARG A 234 2.10 -2.12 -29.08
N ASN A 235 2.76 -1.10 -28.53
CA ASN A 235 3.75 -0.27 -29.23
C ASN A 235 5.19 -0.49 -28.75
N GLY A 236 5.49 -1.67 -28.18
CA GLY A 236 6.83 -2.04 -27.73
C GLY A 236 7.22 -1.52 -26.34
N ALA A 237 6.31 -0.88 -25.61
CA ALA A 237 6.59 -0.27 -24.31
C ALA A 237 7.20 -1.28 -23.34
N GLN A 238 8.36 -0.99 -22.75
CA GLN A 238 8.92 -1.81 -21.67
C GLN A 238 8.28 -1.45 -20.34
N GLY A 239 8.60 -2.17 -19.26
CA GLY A 239 8.00 -1.84 -17.98
C GLY A 239 8.45 -2.70 -16.82
N VAL A 240 7.71 -2.60 -15.73
CA VAL A 240 7.88 -3.42 -14.53
C VAL A 240 6.50 -3.86 -14.05
N LEU A 241 6.36 -5.16 -13.79
CA LEU A 241 5.17 -5.70 -13.15
C LEU A 241 5.38 -5.77 -11.64
N LEU A 242 4.34 -5.50 -10.85
CA LEU A 242 4.38 -5.62 -9.41
C LEU A 242 3.32 -6.62 -8.98
N ASN A 243 3.72 -7.60 -8.17
CA ASN A 243 2.77 -8.57 -7.62
C ASN A 243 2.01 -8.00 -6.39
N ILE A 244 1.03 -8.77 -5.93
CA ILE A 244 0.10 -8.37 -4.88
C ILE A 244 0.68 -8.79 -3.51
N PRO A 245 0.85 -7.86 -2.55
CA PRO A 245 1.26 -8.23 -1.20
C PRO A 245 0.19 -9.03 -0.46
N ASP A 246 0.59 -9.79 0.56
CA ASP A 246 -0.39 -10.35 1.49
C ASP A 246 -1.05 -9.20 2.26
N ILE A 247 -2.27 -8.87 1.87
CA ILE A 247 -3.04 -7.77 2.46
C ILE A 247 -3.31 -7.99 3.96
N THR A 248 -3.31 -9.23 4.44
CA THR A 248 -3.53 -9.56 5.85
C THR A 248 -2.34 -9.20 6.75
N ASN A 249 -1.19 -8.85 6.16
CA ASN A 249 -0.02 -8.36 6.89
C ASN A 249 -0.03 -6.83 7.07
N THR A 250 -1.03 -6.13 6.53
CA THR A 250 -1.15 -4.68 6.73
C THR A 250 -1.62 -4.35 8.16
N PRO A 251 -1.29 -3.17 8.70
CA PRO A 251 -1.75 -2.75 10.03
C PRO A 251 -3.26 -2.82 10.22
N PHE A 252 -4.06 -2.67 9.16
CA PHE A 252 -5.51 -2.78 9.23
C PHE A 252 -5.99 -4.12 9.82
N PHE A 253 -5.25 -5.21 9.57
CA PHE A 253 -5.57 -6.53 10.10
C PHE A 253 -4.75 -6.87 11.35
N THR A 254 -3.54 -6.34 11.48
CA THR A 254 -2.57 -6.76 12.51
C THR A 254 -2.52 -5.87 13.75
N THR A 255 -3.12 -4.68 13.73
CA THR A 255 -3.07 -3.74 14.87
C THR A 255 -3.77 -4.30 16.10
N ILE A 256 -4.92 -4.97 15.93
CA ILE A 256 -5.69 -5.57 17.02
C ILE A 256 -5.41 -7.07 17.02
N GLY A 257 -4.47 -7.50 17.86
CA GLY A 257 -4.09 -8.91 17.96
C GLY A 257 -5.22 -9.78 18.52
N ALA A 258 -5.35 -11.01 18.01
CA ALA A 258 -6.36 -11.97 18.46
C ALA A 258 -6.35 -12.18 19.98
N LYS A 259 -5.16 -12.18 20.59
CA LYS A 259 -4.93 -12.31 22.04
C LYS A 259 -4.48 -11.00 22.71
N SER A 260 -5.18 -9.89 22.45
CA SER A 260 -4.86 -8.57 23.01
C SER A 260 -5.88 -8.04 24.02
N LEU A 261 -6.87 -8.85 24.42
CA LEU A 261 -7.81 -8.50 25.48
C LEU A 261 -7.14 -8.65 26.85
N MET A 262 -6.80 -7.53 27.49
CA MET A 262 -6.20 -7.52 28.83
C MET A 262 -7.28 -7.46 29.92
N LEU A 263 -7.26 -8.43 30.84
CA LEU A 263 -8.22 -8.51 31.95
C LEU A 263 -7.50 -8.57 33.30
N SER A 264 -8.07 -7.91 34.31
CA SER A 264 -7.71 -8.16 35.70
C SER A 264 -8.23 -9.52 36.15
N LYS A 265 -7.67 -10.08 37.23
CA LYS A 265 -8.19 -11.31 37.85
C LYS A 265 -9.67 -11.21 38.20
N ASN A 266 -10.10 -10.05 38.71
CA ASN A 266 -11.50 -9.82 39.08
C ASN A 266 -12.42 -9.84 37.85
N ASP A 267 -12.04 -9.15 36.77
CA ASP A 267 -12.83 -9.12 35.54
C ASP A 267 -12.93 -10.51 34.89
N ALA A 268 -11.82 -11.25 34.86
CA ALA A 268 -11.80 -12.61 34.34
C ALA A 268 -12.75 -13.53 35.15
N ASN A 269 -12.74 -13.44 36.48
CA ASN A 269 -13.66 -14.21 37.34
C ASN A 269 -15.13 -13.83 37.10
N LEU A 270 -15.43 -12.52 36.98
CA LEU A 270 -16.79 -12.06 36.70
C LEU A 270 -17.30 -12.57 35.35
N LEU A 271 -16.47 -12.51 34.31
CA LEU A 271 -16.81 -13.02 32.98
C LEU A 271 -16.98 -14.55 33.01
N ASN A 272 -16.08 -15.29 33.66
CA ASN A 272 -16.21 -16.75 33.82
C ASN A 272 -17.52 -17.12 34.51
N ASN A 273 -17.89 -16.41 35.57
CA ASN A 273 -19.16 -16.63 36.26
C ASN A 273 -20.38 -16.41 35.35
N ALA A 274 -20.33 -15.39 34.49
CA ALA A 274 -21.39 -15.14 33.50
C ALA A 274 -21.50 -16.24 32.43
N TYR A 275 -20.40 -16.93 32.12
CA TYR A 275 -20.34 -18.01 31.13
C TYR A 275 -20.42 -19.43 31.72
N ASN A 276 -20.59 -19.58 33.04
CA ASN A 276 -20.63 -20.89 33.72
C ASN A 276 -21.69 -21.84 33.14
N SER A 277 -22.84 -21.32 32.69
CA SER A 277 -23.92 -22.12 32.09
C SER A 277 -23.54 -22.78 30.76
N LEU A 278 -22.44 -22.36 30.12
CA LEU A 278 -21.94 -22.92 28.86
C LEU A 278 -20.93 -24.07 29.07
N GLY A 279 -20.86 -24.64 30.28
CA GLY A 279 -19.97 -25.78 30.55
C GLY A 279 -18.48 -25.49 30.39
N GLY A 280 -18.09 -24.21 30.49
CA GLY A 280 -16.70 -23.78 30.30
C GLY A 280 -16.27 -23.61 28.83
N PHE A 281 -17.22 -23.55 27.90
CA PHE A 281 -16.94 -23.26 26.48
C PHE A 281 -16.21 -21.93 26.27
N ILE A 282 -16.55 -20.91 27.05
CA ILE A 282 -15.81 -19.66 27.15
C ILE A 282 -15.13 -19.61 28.50
N ARG A 283 -13.82 -19.32 28.49
CA ARG A 283 -13.04 -19.02 29.70
C ARG A 283 -12.07 -17.88 29.47
N PHE A 284 -11.88 -17.09 30.52
CA PHE A 284 -10.93 -16.00 30.62
C PHE A 284 -9.96 -16.27 31.78
N ALA A 285 -8.76 -15.70 31.67
CA ALA A 285 -7.73 -15.70 32.70
C ALA A 285 -7.27 -14.27 33.00
N GLU A 286 -6.52 -14.09 34.07
CA GLU A 286 -5.78 -12.84 34.30
C GLU A 286 -4.75 -12.60 33.19
N GLY A 287 -4.62 -11.36 32.72
CA GLY A 287 -3.71 -11.00 31.64
C GLY A 287 -4.34 -11.07 30.25
N ALA A 288 -3.57 -11.52 29.26
CA ALA A 288 -3.95 -11.51 27.84
C ALA A 288 -4.87 -12.68 27.47
N ASN A 289 -6.01 -12.35 26.86
CA ASN A 289 -7.06 -13.28 26.46
C ASN A 289 -7.43 -13.10 24.99
N TYR A 290 -8.06 -14.13 24.43
CA TYR A 290 -8.75 -14.04 23.16
C TYR A 290 -10.08 -13.30 23.33
N PHE A 291 -10.47 -12.54 22.30
CA PHE A 291 -11.80 -11.93 22.24
C PHE A 291 -12.85 -12.96 21.81
N ILE A 292 -14.09 -12.75 22.23
CA ILE A 292 -15.24 -13.47 21.69
C ILE A 292 -15.69 -12.85 20.36
N ILE A 293 -15.82 -13.67 19.33
CA ILE A 293 -16.30 -13.28 18.00
C ILE A 293 -17.59 -14.03 17.65
N GLU A 294 -18.37 -13.45 16.75
CA GLU A 294 -19.49 -14.14 16.11
C GLU A 294 -18.95 -15.22 15.17
N ASP A 295 -19.52 -16.42 15.24
CA ASP A 295 -19.19 -17.51 14.33
C ASP A 295 -20.41 -18.41 14.18
N SER A 296 -21.05 -18.35 13.01
CA SER A 296 -22.26 -19.10 12.71
C SER A 296 -22.06 -20.62 12.72
N THR A 297 -20.81 -21.09 12.60
CA THR A 297 -20.43 -22.51 12.66
C THR A 297 -20.27 -23.02 14.09
N SER A 298 -20.14 -22.13 15.08
CA SER A 298 -20.07 -22.48 16.50
C SER A 298 -21.44 -22.95 17.03
N PRO A 299 -21.50 -23.94 17.96
CA PRO A 299 -22.75 -24.37 18.58
C PRO A 299 -23.55 -23.23 19.21
N TYR A 300 -22.85 -22.26 19.82
CA TYR A 300 -23.45 -21.10 20.48
C TYR A 300 -23.49 -19.84 19.59
N LYS A 301 -23.13 -19.96 18.30
CA LYS A 301 -23.02 -18.84 17.34
C LYS A 301 -21.97 -17.77 17.69
N PHE A 302 -21.17 -18.02 18.72
CA PHE A 302 -19.97 -17.27 19.05
C PHE A 302 -18.89 -18.20 19.60
N ARG A 303 -17.65 -17.75 19.64
CA ARG A 303 -16.52 -18.46 20.28
C ARG A 303 -15.37 -17.49 20.53
N HIS A 304 -14.33 -17.95 21.22
CA HIS A 304 -13.04 -17.28 21.18
C HIS A 304 -12.48 -17.25 19.76
N ILE A 305 -11.94 -16.09 19.38
CA ILE A 305 -11.08 -15.95 18.20
C ILE A 305 -9.84 -16.83 18.35
N LYS A 306 -9.32 -17.34 17.23
CA LYS A 306 -8.15 -18.22 17.18
C LYS A 306 -6.92 -17.47 16.69
N ASP A 307 -5.74 -18.02 16.95
CA ASP A 307 -4.51 -17.54 16.30
C ASP A 307 -4.64 -17.67 14.78
N GLY A 308 -4.16 -16.65 14.06
CA GLY A 308 -4.29 -16.56 12.60
C GLY A 308 -5.62 -15.99 12.10
N GLU A 309 -6.56 -15.69 13.00
CA GLU A 309 -7.76 -14.88 12.71
C GLU A 309 -7.49 -13.41 13.04
N TYR A 310 -8.25 -12.52 12.43
CA TYR A 310 -8.02 -11.08 12.53
C TYR A 310 -9.23 -10.34 13.06
N ILE A 311 -8.99 -9.33 13.90
CA ILE A 311 -9.97 -8.30 14.25
C ILE A 311 -9.59 -7.07 13.42
N LEU A 312 -10.55 -6.57 12.63
CA LEU A 312 -10.30 -5.47 11.71
C LEU A 312 -10.19 -4.14 12.45
N LEU A 313 -9.28 -3.27 11.99
CA LEU A 313 -9.12 -1.91 12.52
C LEU A 313 -10.39 -1.04 12.39
N SER A 314 -11.33 -1.44 11.52
CA SER A 314 -12.65 -0.80 11.38
C SER A 314 -13.61 -1.10 12.54
N VAL A 315 -13.28 -2.00 13.46
CA VAL A 315 -14.10 -2.27 14.64
C VAL A 315 -14.21 -1.00 15.50
N PRO A 316 -15.42 -0.56 15.91
CA PRO A 316 -15.57 0.64 16.73
C PRO A 316 -14.90 0.46 18.10
N SER A 317 -13.97 1.36 18.43
CA SER A 317 -13.18 1.26 19.67
C SER A 317 -14.04 1.41 20.94
N ASP A 318 -15.11 2.21 20.88
CA ASP A 318 -16.11 2.36 21.94
C ASP A 318 -16.91 1.06 22.14
N SER A 319 -17.19 0.33 21.06
CA SER A 319 -17.86 -0.96 21.14
C SER A 319 -16.99 -2.00 21.86
N LEU A 320 -15.68 -2.04 21.58
CA LEU A 320 -14.73 -2.90 22.30
C LEU A 320 -14.58 -2.49 23.77
N LYS A 321 -14.34 -1.20 24.04
CA LYS A 321 -14.03 -0.70 25.39
C LYS A 321 -15.24 -0.67 26.32
N CYS A 322 -16.42 -0.31 25.80
CA CYS A 322 -17.57 0.04 26.63
C CYS A 322 -18.78 -0.85 26.40
N ALA A 323 -19.07 -1.19 25.15
CA ALA A 323 -20.23 -2.01 24.82
C ALA A 323 -20.00 -3.51 25.10
N GLY A 324 -18.80 -3.88 25.54
CA GLY A 324 -18.41 -5.24 25.89
C GLY A 324 -18.24 -6.15 24.68
N TRP A 325 -17.99 -5.61 23.48
CA TRP A 325 -17.65 -6.43 22.32
C TRP A 325 -16.32 -7.15 22.56
N GLY A 326 -16.31 -8.45 22.27
CA GLY A 326 -15.18 -9.32 22.54
C GLY A 326 -15.10 -9.88 23.96
N THR A 327 -16.04 -9.52 24.85
CA THR A 327 -16.13 -10.08 26.21
C THR A 327 -17.53 -10.53 26.57
N LYS A 328 -18.50 -9.62 26.59
CA LYS A 328 -19.91 -9.88 26.96
C LYS A 328 -20.79 -10.09 25.72
N LYS A 329 -20.38 -9.49 24.60
CA LYS A 329 -21.01 -9.60 23.30
C LYS A 329 -19.96 -10.06 22.29
N PRO A 330 -20.30 -10.97 21.36
CA PRO A 330 -19.38 -11.30 20.28
C PRO A 330 -19.09 -10.06 19.43
N ILE A 331 -17.84 -9.91 18.96
CA ILE A 331 -17.54 -8.97 17.88
C ILE A 331 -18.27 -9.46 16.62
N PRO A 332 -19.08 -8.62 15.95
CA PRO A 332 -19.81 -9.02 14.75
C PRO A 332 -18.90 -9.51 13.63
N GLY A 333 -19.38 -10.48 12.84
CA GLY A 333 -18.58 -11.14 11.78
C GLY A 333 -17.94 -10.16 10.79
N ARG A 334 -18.63 -9.09 10.40
CA ARG A 334 -18.11 -8.03 9.49
C ARG A 334 -16.85 -7.29 9.97
N TYR A 335 -16.44 -7.47 11.24
CA TYR A 335 -15.23 -6.89 11.82
C TYR A 335 -14.16 -7.95 12.12
N VAL A 336 -14.34 -9.17 11.63
CA VAL A 336 -13.47 -10.32 11.90
C VAL A 336 -13.15 -11.04 10.61
N LEU A 337 -11.98 -11.66 10.52
CA LEU A 337 -11.69 -12.68 9.51
C LEU A 337 -11.37 -14.00 10.20
N THR A 338 -12.15 -15.03 9.88
CA THR A 338 -11.92 -16.41 10.32
C THR A 338 -10.78 -17.05 9.52
N LEU A 339 -10.23 -18.16 10.03
CA LEU A 339 -9.19 -18.93 9.35
C LEU A 339 -9.59 -19.32 7.91
N SER A 340 -10.86 -19.65 7.71
CA SER A 340 -11.37 -20.05 6.39
C SER A 340 -11.36 -18.88 5.40
N GLU A 341 -11.63 -17.66 5.86
CA GLU A 341 -11.68 -16.45 5.04
C GLU A 341 -10.26 -15.95 4.75
N VAL A 342 -9.37 -16.01 5.74
CA VAL A 342 -7.93 -15.78 5.57
C VAL A 342 -7.33 -16.73 4.53
N ALA A 343 -7.70 -18.01 4.57
CA ALA A 343 -7.26 -18.99 3.57
C ALA A 343 -7.78 -18.65 2.17
N LYS A 344 -9.05 -18.24 2.02
CA LYS A 344 -9.59 -17.78 0.73
C LYS A 344 -8.81 -16.59 0.18
N ILE A 345 -8.54 -15.59 1.01
CA ILE A 345 -7.77 -14.39 0.64
C ILE A 345 -6.38 -14.80 0.15
N ARG A 346 -5.62 -15.55 0.96
CA ARG A 346 -4.24 -15.95 0.62
C ARG A 346 -4.17 -16.82 -0.62
N ASN A 347 -5.09 -17.79 -0.78
CA ASN A 347 -5.13 -18.65 -1.96
C ASN A 347 -5.45 -17.87 -3.23
N ALA A 348 -6.37 -16.90 -3.17
CA ALA A 348 -6.67 -16.01 -4.29
C ALA A 348 -5.47 -15.12 -4.63
N THR A 349 -4.85 -14.48 -3.63
CA THR A 349 -3.63 -13.68 -3.82
C THR A 349 -2.50 -14.49 -4.46
N ALA A 350 -2.26 -15.72 -4.00
CA ALA A 350 -1.26 -16.61 -4.59
C ALA A 350 -1.59 -16.96 -6.06
N SER A 351 -2.86 -17.20 -6.37
CA SER A 351 -3.32 -17.53 -7.73
C SER A 351 -3.14 -16.33 -8.67
N PHE A 352 -3.53 -15.13 -8.23
CA PHE A 352 -3.30 -13.88 -8.98
C PHE A 352 -1.80 -13.61 -9.19
N ASN A 353 -0.98 -13.79 -8.15
CA ASN A 353 0.47 -13.62 -8.27
C ASN A 353 1.12 -14.62 -9.23
N ASN A 354 0.64 -15.86 -9.28
CA ASN A 354 1.09 -16.82 -10.28
C ASN A 354 0.76 -16.35 -11.70
N ILE A 355 -0.44 -15.81 -11.95
CA ILE A 355 -0.79 -15.22 -13.25
C ILE A 355 0.18 -14.09 -13.60
N ILE A 356 0.39 -13.13 -12.70
CA ILE A 356 1.29 -11.98 -12.92
C ILE A 356 2.70 -12.48 -13.27
N TYR A 357 3.19 -13.50 -12.56
CA TYR A 357 4.50 -14.10 -12.83
C TYR A 357 4.59 -14.78 -14.20
N GLN A 358 3.57 -15.56 -14.60
CA GLN A 358 3.56 -16.18 -15.93
C GLN A 358 3.52 -15.12 -17.04
N MET A 359 2.76 -14.04 -16.84
CA MET A 359 2.69 -12.91 -17.77
C MET A 359 4.03 -12.17 -17.86
N ALA A 360 4.69 -11.92 -16.73
CA ALA A 360 6.03 -11.33 -16.67
C ALA A 360 7.03 -12.15 -17.50
N LYS A 361 7.01 -13.48 -17.33
CA LYS A 361 7.87 -14.41 -18.08
C LYS A 361 7.56 -14.40 -19.57
N ARG A 362 6.29 -14.52 -19.93
CA ARG A 362 5.84 -14.55 -21.33
C ARG A 362 6.25 -13.29 -22.09
N GLU A 363 6.06 -12.12 -21.48
CA GLU A 363 6.39 -10.83 -22.08
C GLU A 363 7.86 -10.41 -21.90
N ASN A 364 8.65 -11.20 -21.15
CA ASN A 364 10.03 -10.92 -20.80
C ASN A 364 10.23 -9.56 -20.06
N ILE A 365 9.29 -9.26 -19.15
CA ILE A 365 9.24 -8.04 -18.33
C ILE A 365 9.68 -8.38 -16.90
N PRO A 366 10.53 -7.57 -16.26
CA PRO A 366 10.90 -7.79 -14.87
C PRO A 366 9.69 -7.63 -13.95
N MET A 367 9.64 -8.46 -12.91
CA MET A 367 8.64 -8.37 -11.86
C MET A 367 9.32 -8.00 -10.54
N VAL A 368 8.71 -7.07 -9.80
CA VAL A 368 9.05 -6.80 -8.39
C VAL A 368 8.16 -7.66 -7.52
N ASP A 369 8.77 -8.47 -6.66
CA ASP A 369 8.08 -9.26 -5.66
C ASP A 369 7.78 -8.41 -4.41
N ILE A 370 6.73 -7.60 -4.52
CA ILE A 370 6.22 -6.79 -3.41
C ILE A 370 5.67 -7.67 -2.29
N ASN A 371 5.16 -8.87 -2.59
CA ASN A 371 4.71 -9.83 -1.57
C ASN A 371 5.83 -10.22 -0.61
N ALA A 372 6.96 -10.66 -1.14
CA ALA A 372 8.14 -10.97 -0.33
C ALA A 372 8.71 -9.70 0.33
N TYR A 373 8.76 -8.58 -0.39
CA TYR A 373 9.32 -7.35 0.14
C TYR A 373 8.53 -6.82 1.35
N MET A 374 7.18 -6.83 1.31
CA MET A 374 6.36 -6.36 2.43
C MET A 374 6.52 -7.25 3.68
N SER A 375 6.80 -8.55 3.51
CA SER A 375 7.16 -9.43 4.63
C SER A 375 8.51 -9.04 5.25
N THR A 376 9.44 -8.55 4.44
CA THR A 376 10.72 -7.99 4.94
C THR A 376 10.50 -6.67 5.67
N VAL A 377 9.64 -5.79 5.15
CA VAL A 377 9.26 -4.55 5.84
C VAL A 377 8.59 -4.84 7.18
N GLN A 378 7.78 -5.90 7.28
CA GLN A 378 7.18 -6.32 8.56
C GLN A 378 8.23 -6.68 9.61
N ALA A 379 9.29 -7.39 9.23
CA ALA A 379 10.42 -7.67 10.12
C ALA A 379 11.24 -6.41 10.46
N GLY A 380 11.28 -5.46 9.53
CA GLY A 380 11.97 -4.18 9.66
C GLY A 380 13.08 -4.03 8.63
N VAL A 381 13.08 -2.89 7.94
CA VAL A 381 14.11 -2.51 6.96
C VAL A 381 14.84 -1.27 7.43
N VAL A 382 16.16 -1.29 7.37
CA VAL A 382 17.00 -0.11 7.67
C VAL A 382 17.42 0.55 6.37
N PHE A 383 17.17 1.85 6.25
CA PHE A 383 17.65 2.66 5.14
C PHE A 383 18.30 3.93 5.68
N ASN A 384 19.56 4.18 5.32
CA ASN A 384 20.35 5.32 5.79
C ASN A 384 20.24 5.55 7.32
N GLY A 385 20.34 4.47 8.10
CA GLY A 385 20.30 4.52 9.56
C GLY A 385 18.91 4.64 10.19
N ALA A 386 17.84 4.76 9.41
CA ALA A 386 16.47 4.79 9.92
C ALA A 386 15.79 3.42 9.73
N LEU A 387 15.12 2.93 10.79
CA LEU A 387 14.32 1.71 10.76
C LEU A 387 12.89 2.02 10.30
N PHE A 388 12.39 1.24 9.35
CA PHE A 388 11.01 1.27 8.89
C PHE A 388 10.38 -0.10 9.00
N ASN A 389 9.16 -0.16 9.51
CA ASN A 389 8.39 -1.39 9.60
C ASN A 389 6.87 -1.13 9.51
N THR A 390 6.08 -2.18 9.76
CA THR A 390 4.61 -2.14 9.65
C THR A 390 3.91 -1.87 10.98
N SER A 391 4.62 -1.46 12.03
CA SER A 391 3.96 -1.02 13.28
C SER A 391 3.05 0.16 12.96
N PHE A 392 1.77 0.06 13.37
CA PHE A 392 0.79 1.10 13.09
C PHE A 392 1.20 2.42 13.75
N VAL A 393 1.03 3.54 13.03
CA VAL A 393 1.42 4.91 13.43
C VAL A 393 2.94 5.15 13.49
N SER A 394 3.72 4.30 14.16
CA SER A 394 5.14 4.56 14.47
C SER A 394 6.14 3.89 13.52
N GLY A 395 5.74 2.85 12.79
CA GLY A 395 6.63 2.07 11.92
C GLY A 395 7.08 2.81 10.66
N GLY A 396 6.40 3.89 10.31
CA GLY A 396 6.78 4.78 9.22
C GLY A 396 6.41 4.31 7.81
N ALA A 397 6.15 3.02 7.57
CA ALA A 397 5.80 2.52 6.24
C ALA A 397 4.32 2.73 5.86
N PHE A 398 3.40 2.59 6.82
CA PHE A 398 1.95 2.65 6.59
C PHE A 398 1.31 3.93 7.15
N SER A 399 0.32 4.42 6.42
CA SER A 399 -0.48 5.60 6.75
C SER A 399 -1.58 5.27 7.76
N LEU A 400 -2.36 6.28 8.17
CA LEU A 400 -3.31 6.16 9.28
C LEU A 400 -4.58 5.34 8.99
N ASP A 401 -4.76 4.85 7.75
CA ASP A 401 -5.79 3.85 7.44
C ASP A 401 -5.33 2.40 7.64
N GLY A 402 -4.03 2.19 7.89
CA GLY A 402 -3.46 0.86 8.08
C GLY A 402 -3.42 -0.02 6.82
N ILE A 403 -3.71 0.53 5.63
CA ILE A 403 -3.73 -0.19 4.34
C ILE A 403 -2.74 0.44 3.37
N HIS A 404 -2.77 1.77 3.22
CA HIS A 404 -1.96 2.49 2.26
C HIS A 404 -0.65 2.97 2.87
N LEU A 405 0.33 3.20 2.01
CA LEU A 405 1.67 3.59 2.40
C LEU A 405 1.76 5.08 2.75
N THR A 406 2.67 5.43 3.63
CA THR A 406 3.14 6.82 3.78
C THR A 406 4.02 7.20 2.58
N PRO A 407 4.38 8.49 2.41
CA PRO A 407 5.45 8.89 1.50
C PRO A 407 6.77 8.09 1.66
N ARG A 408 7.15 7.71 2.89
CA ARG A 408 8.30 6.82 3.14
C ARG A 408 8.07 5.42 2.60
N GLY A 409 6.89 4.84 2.85
CA GLY A 409 6.51 3.55 2.30
C GLY A 409 6.51 3.55 0.76
N TYR A 410 6.00 4.62 0.14
CA TYR A 410 6.05 4.78 -1.31
C TYR A 410 7.48 4.91 -1.85
N ALA A 411 8.37 5.62 -1.14
CA ALA A 411 9.80 5.69 -1.50
C ALA A 411 10.49 4.32 -1.42
N LEU A 412 10.18 3.51 -0.40
CA LEU A 412 10.67 2.13 -0.29
C LEU A 412 10.24 1.28 -1.48
N VAL A 413 8.98 1.36 -1.89
CA VAL A 413 8.46 0.66 -3.08
C VAL A 413 9.11 1.20 -4.37
N ALA A 414 9.23 2.52 -4.53
CA ALA A 414 9.89 3.11 -5.68
C ALA A 414 11.33 2.61 -5.83
N ASN A 415 12.07 2.46 -4.72
CA ASN A 415 13.41 1.90 -4.73
C ASN A 415 13.45 0.43 -5.16
N GLN A 416 12.46 -0.40 -4.81
CA GLN A 416 12.37 -1.77 -5.34
C GLN A 416 12.19 -1.77 -6.87
N ILE A 417 11.36 -0.86 -7.39
CA ILE A 417 11.16 -0.72 -8.83
C ILE A 417 12.45 -0.25 -9.52
N ILE A 418 13.14 0.74 -8.95
CA ILE A 418 14.42 1.24 -9.47
C ILE A 418 15.47 0.12 -9.50
N MET A 419 15.55 -0.71 -8.46
CA MET A 419 16.47 -1.85 -8.45
C MET A 419 16.15 -2.87 -9.55
N ALA A 420 14.86 -3.18 -9.77
CA ALA A 420 14.45 -4.05 -10.87
C ALA A 420 14.79 -3.46 -12.24
N ILE A 421 14.59 -2.15 -12.41
CA ILE A 421 14.94 -1.40 -13.62
C ILE A 421 16.45 -1.47 -13.88
N ASN A 422 17.28 -1.09 -12.90
CA ASN A 422 18.74 -1.11 -13.01
C ASN A 422 19.27 -2.51 -13.33
N THR A 423 18.70 -3.55 -12.72
CA THR A 423 19.10 -4.95 -12.97
C THR A 423 18.76 -5.38 -14.40
N ARG A 424 17.52 -5.12 -14.85
CA ARG A 424 16.99 -5.61 -16.13
C ARG A 424 17.54 -4.85 -17.33
N TYR A 425 17.59 -3.52 -17.22
CA TYR A 425 17.85 -2.61 -18.33
C TYR A 425 19.27 -2.01 -18.29
N LYS A 426 20.10 -2.45 -17.32
CA LYS A 426 21.49 -2.00 -17.15
C LYS A 426 21.61 -0.48 -16.93
N SER A 427 20.56 0.11 -16.36
CA SER A 427 20.56 1.51 -15.96
C SER A 427 21.22 1.71 -14.59
N THR A 428 21.56 2.95 -14.27
CA THR A 428 22.17 3.36 -13.01
C THR A 428 21.37 4.48 -12.35
N ILE A 429 20.04 4.33 -12.39
CA ILE A 429 19.09 5.29 -11.83
C ILE A 429 19.28 5.33 -10.31
N PRO A 430 19.51 6.52 -9.70
CA PRO A 430 19.68 6.63 -8.26
C PRO A 430 18.40 6.23 -7.54
N MET A 431 18.57 5.65 -6.36
CA MET A 431 17.47 5.40 -5.43
C MET A 431 17.02 6.72 -4.78
N ALA A 432 15.73 6.84 -4.51
CA ALA A 432 15.20 7.91 -3.71
C ALA A 432 15.65 7.78 -2.25
N ASP A 433 16.06 8.89 -1.64
CA ASP A 433 16.40 8.91 -0.22
C ASP A 433 15.12 8.89 0.64
N VAL A 434 14.81 7.73 1.20
CA VAL A 434 13.59 7.47 1.98
C VAL A 434 13.44 8.46 3.15
N ASN A 435 14.56 8.91 3.74
CA ASN A 435 14.53 9.81 4.90
C ASN A 435 14.00 11.21 4.57
N LYS A 436 14.02 11.62 3.30
CA LYS A 436 13.48 12.91 2.85
C LYS A 436 11.96 12.94 2.81
N TYR A 437 11.31 11.78 2.83
CA TYR A 437 9.86 11.67 2.79
C TYR A 437 9.29 11.62 4.20
N ARG A 438 8.10 12.20 4.39
CA ARG A 438 7.42 12.24 5.68
C ARG A 438 6.80 10.88 6.03
N GLY A 439 6.80 10.54 7.33
CA GLY A 439 5.95 9.49 7.87
C GLY A 439 4.58 10.05 8.29
N VAL A 440 3.94 9.39 9.25
CA VAL A 440 2.81 9.97 9.99
C VAL A 440 3.31 11.21 10.74
N ALA A 441 2.57 12.32 10.61
CA ALA A 441 2.85 13.53 11.36
C ALA A 441 2.33 13.38 12.80
N PHE A 442 3.21 13.60 13.78
CA PHE A 442 2.84 13.70 15.19
C PHE A 442 2.56 15.17 15.53
N PRO A 443 1.48 15.46 16.29
CA PRO A 443 1.11 16.82 16.68
C PRO A 443 2.09 17.46 17.68
#